data_AF-Q5JIH1-F1
#
_entry.id   AF-Q5JIH1-F1
#
_cell.length_a   1.000
_cell.length_b   1.000
_cell.length_c   1.000
_cell.angle_alpha   90.00
_cell.angle_beta   90.00
_cell.angle_gamma   90.00
#
_symmetry.space_group_name_H-M   'P 1'
#
loop_
_entity.id
_entity.type
_entity.pdbx_description
1 polymer ?
#
loop_
_entity_poly.entity_id
_entity_poly.type
_entity_poly.pdbx_seq_one_letter_code
_entity_poly.pdbx_strand_id
1 'polypeptide(L)' 'MIRVAVPTSRGGLEDRVHESLVRAETFTLVELKDGEVKSVEIVENPLPRGALRSWF' A
#
# COMPACT_ATOMS: atom_id res chain seq x y z
N MET A 1 2.00 15.12 -12.57
CA MET A 1 1.72 14.68 -11.20
C MET A 1 1.25 13.24 -11.26
N ILE A 2 1.87 12.36 -10.49
CA ILE A 2 1.60 10.92 -10.49
C ILE A 2 1.33 10.51 -9.04
N ARG A 3 0.33 9.66 -8.81
CA ARG A 3 0.07 9.07 -7.50
C ARG A 3 0.22 7.55 -7.61
N VAL A 4 1.09 6.99 -6.78
CA VAL A 4 1.48 5.58 -6.82
C VAL A 4 1.01 4.92 -5.54
N ALA A 5 0.35 3.76 -5.64
CA ALA A 5 0.02 2.93 -4.50
C ALA A 5 0.97 1.73 -4.43
N VAL A 6 1.69 1.59 -3.33
CA VAL A 6 2.64 0.51 -3.11
C VAL A 6 2.11 -0.40 -1.99
N PRO A 7 1.91 -1.71 -2.23
CA PRO A 7 1.53 -2.62 -1.16
C PRO A 7 2.66 -2.78 -0.16
N THR A 8 2.39 -2.58 1.12
CA THR A 8 3.37 -2.57 2.22
C THR A 8 2.81 -3.27 3.46
N SER A 9 3.69 -3.69 4.38
CA SER A 9 3.29 -4.48 5.55
C SER A 9 3.04 -3.61 6.78
N ARG A 10 3.87 -2.57 6.95
CA ARG A 10 3.83 -1.56 8.02
C ARG A 10 3.52 -0.16 7.48
N GLY A 11 3.88 0.10 6.21
CA GLY A 11 3.66 1.37 5.55
C GLY A 11 4.83 2.34 5.66
N GLY A 12 4.86 3.31 4.73
CA GLY A 12 5.89 4.34 4.63
C GLY A 12 6.99 4.00 3.63
N LEU A 13 7.87 4.98 3.37
CA LEU A 13 8.93 4.86 2.36
C LEU A 13 10.06 3.89 2.75
N GLU A 14 10.27 3.69 4.04
CA GLU A 14 11.29 2.79 4.59
C GLU A 14 10.81 1.33 4.70
N ASP A 15 9.53 1.09 4.42
CA ASP A 15 8.99 -0.27 4.45
C ASP A 15 9.28 -1.03 3.16
N ARG A 16 9.14 -2.34 3.23
CA ARG A 16 9.35 -3.24 2.09
C ARG A 16 8.05 -3.42 1.32
N VAL A 17 8.18 -3.56 0.01
CA VAL A 17 7.06 -3.95 -0.85
C VAL A 17 6.57 -5.34 -0.41
N HIS A 18 5.28 -5.44 -0.09
CA HIS A 18 4.65 -6.69 0.30
C HIS A 18 4.57 -7.64 -0.92
N GLU A 19 4.82 -8.94 -0.70
CA GLU A 19 4.90 -9.95 -1.79
C GLU A 19 3.60 -10.14 -2.57
N SER A 20 2.47 -9.86 -1.92
CA SER A 20 1.13 -10.03 -2.48
C SER A 20 0.35 -8.73 -2.37
N LEU A 21 -0.03 -8.18 -3.52
CA LEU A 21 -0.86 -6.98 -3.61
C LEU A 21 -2.18 -7.15 -2.82
N VAL A 22 -2.87 -8.28 -3.01
CA VAL A 22 -4.20 -8.52 -2.43
C VAL A 22 -4.16 -8.73 -0.91
N ARG A 23 -3.03 -9.22 -0.40
CA ARG A 23 -2.88 -9.63 1.01
C ARG A 23 -2.09 -8.65 1.86
N ALA A 24 -1.57 -7.57 1.27
CA ALA A 24 -0.86 -6.54 2.01
C ALA A 24 -1.76 -5.95 3.10
N GLU A 25 -1.21 -5.75 4.29
CA GLU A 25 -1.94 -5.11 5.39
C GLU A 25 -2.18 -3.63 5.14
N THR A 26 -1.26 -2.97 4.43
CA THR A 26 -1.33 -1.53 4.16
C THR A 26 -0.95 -1.22 2.71
N PHE A 27 -1.32 -0.03 2.28
CA PHE A 27 -0.86 0.59 1.05
C PHE A 27 -0.22 1.93 1.38
N THR A 28 1.00 2.13 0.88
CA THR A 28 1.67 3.43 0.92
C THR A 28 1.39 4.17 -0.38
N LEU A 29 0.62 5.25 -0.27
CA LEU A 29 0.31 6.16 -1.36
C LEU A 29 1.38 7.24 -1.41
N VAL A 30 2.04 7.39 -2.55
CA VAL A 30 3.10 8.38 -2.76
C VAL A 30 2.68 9.29 -3.91
N GLU A 31 2.65 10.60 -3.64
CA GLU A 31 2.49 11.60 -4.70
C GLU A 31 3.85 12.09 -5.17
N LEU A 32 4.06 12.00 -6.48
CA LEU A 32 5.28 12.41 -7.16
C LEU A 32 5.00 13.59 -8.09
N LYS A 33 5.85 14.62 -8.00
CA LYS A 33 5.86 15.74 -8.92
C LYS A 33 7.30 16.10 -9.24
N ASP A 34 7.64 16.08 -10.52
CA ASP A 34 8.96 16.44 -11.05
C ASP A 34 10.11 15.63 -10.43
N GLY A 35 9.86 14.33 -10.18
CA GLY A 35 10.83 13.41 -9.56
C GLY A 35 10.92 13.50 -8.05
N GLU A 36 10.20 14.43 -7.42
CA GLU A 36 10.20 14.62 -5.97
C GLU A 36 8.94 14.07 -5.31
N VAL A 37 9.10 13.49 -4.11
CA VAL A 37 7.98 13.09 -3.25
C VAL A 37 7.35 14.33 -2.65
N LYS A 38 6.05 14.50 -2.86
CA LYS A 38 5.26 15.63 -2.34
C LYS A 38 4.43 15.24 -1.13
N SER A 39 3.93 14.01 -1.08
CA SER A 39 3.20 13.49 0.07
C SER A 39 3.34 11.97 0.15
N VAL A 40 3.20 11.46 1.39
CA VAL A 40 3.15 10.04 1.70
C VAL A 40 1.99 9.82 2.65
N GLU A 41 1.11 8.89 2.28
CA GLU A 41 -0.06 8.51 3.08
C GLU A 41 -0.05 6.98 3.24
N ILE A 42 -0.33 6.51 4.45
CA ILE A 42 -0.45 5.09 4.74
C ILE A 42 -1.93 4.79 4.93
N VAL A 43 -2.44 3.88 4.12
CA VAL A 43 -3.85 3.47 4.15
C VAL A 43 -3.92 1.99 4.50
N GLU A 44 -4.75 1.63 5.47
CA GLU A 44 -5.00 0.23 5.81
C GLU A 44 -5.80 -0.46 4.69
N ASN A 45 -5.45 -1.71 4.41
CA ASN A 45 -6.23 -2.50 3.47
C ASN A 45 -7.58 -2.88 4.11
N PRO A 46 -8.72 -2.46 3.54
CA PRO A 46 -10.03 -2.74 4.11
C PRO A 46 -10.41 -4.22 4.04
N LEU A 47 -9.66 -5.05 3.30
CA LEU A 47 -9.85 -6.50 3.28
C LEU A 47 -9.16 -7.13 4.50
N PRO A 48 -9.91 -7.59 5.53
CA PRO A 48 -9.31 -8.22 6.68
C PRO A 48 -8.64 -9.53 6.31
N ARG A 49 -7.56 -9.88 7.03
CA ARG A 49 -6.96 -11.22 6.99
C ARG A 49 -8.06 -12.27 7.15
N GLY A 50 -8.35 -13.02 6.08
CA GLY A 50 -9.38 -14.07 6.07
C GLY A 50 -10.63 -13.78 5.23
N ALA A 51 -10.81 -12.57 4.68
CA ALA A 51 -11.95 -12.28 3.80
C ALA A 51 -12.01 -13.20 2.56
N LEU A 52 -10.87 -13.68 2.07
CA LEU A 52 -10.81 -14.63 0.95
C LEU A 52 -11.14 -16.08 1.33
N ARG A 53 -11.21 -16.42 2.62
CA ARG A 53 -11.56 -17.78 3.09
C ARG A 53 -13.06 -18.06 3.06
N SER A 54 -13.92 -17.04 2.95
CA SER A 54 -15.38 -17.23 2.93
C SER A 54 -15.97 -17.40 1.53
N TRP A 55 -15.15 -17.37 0.47
CA TRP A 55 -15.57 -17.45 -0.93
C TRP A 55 -15.18 -18.77 -1.62
N PHE A 56 -14.67 -19.74 -0.84
CA PHE A 56 -14.36 -21.10 -1.27
C PHE A 56 -14.94 -22.11 -0.28
#